data_AF-A0A539DME9-F1
#
_entry.id   AF-A0A539DME9-F1
#
_cell.length_a   1.000
_cell.length_b   1.000
_cell.length_c   1.000
_cell.angle_alpha   90.00
_cell.angle_beta   90.00
_cell.angle_gamma   90.00
#
_symmetry.space_group_name_H-M   'P 1'
#
loop_
_entity.id
_entity.type
_entity.pdbx_description
1 polymer ?
#
loop_
_entity_poly.entity_id
_entity_poly.type
_entity_poly.pdbx_seq_one_letter_code
_entity_poly.pdbx_strand_id
1 'polypeptide(L)'
;MRVIKKIDETVLAKTIERCRERKIVIPTFAEQADPTKIPEKVKRRLKDVGMQDANPLNLFRITWMNEPKAKGGLYNQGNWIEFPSEVTGVS
;
A
#
# COMPACT_ATOMS: atom_id res chain seq x y z
N MET A 1 -10.85 -20.85 -9.45
CA MET A 1 -9.72 -21.24 -10.33
C MET A 1 -8.42 -20.97 -9.58
N ARG A 2 -7.56 -21.97 -9.35
CA ARG A 2 -6.23 -21.74 -8.76
C ARG A 2 -5.29 -21.25 -9.87
N VAL A 3 -4.97 -19.96 -9.85
CA VAL A 3 -4.05 -19.34 -10.83
C VAL A 3 -2.62 -19.88 -10.65
N ILE A 4 -2.23 -20.19 -9.41
CA ILE A 4 -0.92 -20.78 -9.08
C ILE A 4 -1.07 -22.30 -8.98
N LYS A 5 -0.38 -23.02 -9.87
CA LYS A 5 -0.40 -24.49 -9.94
C LYS A 5 0.53 -25.15 -8.91
N LYS A 6 1.67 -24.53 -8.60
CA LYS A 6 2.68 -25.01 -7.66
C LYS A 6 3.48 -23.83 -7.12
N ILE A 7 3.89 -23.91 -5.85
CA ILE A 7 4.85 -22.98 -5.24
C ILE A 7 6.24 -23.62 -5.32
N ASP A 8 7.25 -22.84 -5.74
CA ASP A 8 8.64 -23.26 -5.66
C ASP A 8 9.21 -22.90 -4.28
N GLU A 9 9.36 -23.92 -3.44
CA GLU A 9 9.86 -23.79 -2.07
C GLU A 9 11.29 -23.22 -2.00
N THR A 10 12.12 -23.46 -3.03
CA THR A 10 13.49 -22.93 -3.08
C THR A 10 13.47 -21.42 -3.29
N VAL A 11 12.58 -20.94 -4.16
CA VAL A 11 12.39 -19.50 -4.40
C VAL A 11 11.77 -18.84 -3.17
N LEU A 12 10.80 -19.49 -2.52
CA LEU A 12 10.18 -18.99 -1.29
C LEU A 12 11.22 -18.82 -0.18
N ALA A 13 12.05 -19.83 0.07
CA ALA A 13 13.09 -19.78 1.10
C ALA A 13 14.07 -18.61 0.88
N LYS A 14 14.57 -18.45 -0.34
CA LYS A 14 15.45 -17.32 -0.72
C LYS A 14 14.77 -15.96 -0.54
N THR A 15 13.47 -15.88 -0.86
CA THR A 15 12.69 -14.63 -0.71
C THR A 15 12.50 -14.27 0.76
N ILE A 16 12.20 -15.26 1.61
CA ILE A 16 12.05 -15.08 3.06
C ILE A 16 13.37 -14.57 3.67
N GLU A 17 14.49 -15.19 3.32
CA GLU A 17 15.83 -14.78 3.77
C GLU A 17 16.11 -13.32 3.39
N ARG A 18 15.95 -12.98 2.10
CA ARG A 18 16.14 -11.62 1.58
C ARG A 18 15.27 -10.58 2.30
N CYS A 19 14.02 -10.92 2.59
CA CYS A 19 13.11 -10.02 3.30
C CYS A 19 13.55 -9.82 4.75
N ARG A 20 14.03 -10.87 5.43
CA ARG A 20 14.56 -10.76 6.80
C ARG A 20 15.82 -9.90 6.86
N GLU A 21 16.79 -10.14 5.99
CA GLU A 21 18.03 -9.35 5.90
C GLU A 21 17.75 -7.85 5.75
N ARG A 22 16.78 -7.51 4.89
CA ARG A 22 16.42 -6.12 4.57
C ARG A 22 15.30 -5.55 5.45
N LYS A 23 14.82 -6.31 6.43
CA LYS A 23 13.71 -5.93 7.34
C LYS A 23 12.44 -5.50 6.58
N ILE A 24 12.15 -6.20 5.49
CA ILE A 24 10.96 -6.01 4.66
C ILE A 24 9.80 -6.78 5.29
N VAL A 25 8.67 -6.10 5.46
CA VAL A 25 7.40 -6.70 5.88
C VAL A 25 6.42 -6.56 4.71
N ILE A 26 5.86 -7.68 4.28
CA ILE A 26 4.88 -7.72 3.19
C ILE A 26 3.48 -7.67 3.83
N PRO A 27 2.60 -6.76 3.39
CA PRO A 27 1.22 -6.73 3.88
C PRO A 27 0.45 -7.95 3.39
N THR A 28 -0.53 -8.36 4.19
CA THR A 28 -1.57 -9.28 3.73
C THR A 28 -2.51 -8.57 2.77
N PHE A 29 -3.21 -9.34 1.93
CA PHE A 29 -4.26 -8.78 1.08
C PHE A 29 -5.40 -8.14 1.89
N ALA A 30 -5.68 -8.64 3.10
CA ALA A 30 -6.69 -8.05 3.98
C ALA A 30 -6.30 -6.64 4.43
N GLU A 31 -5.02 -6.40 4.73
CA GLU A 31 -4.50 -5.07 5.08
C GLU A 31 -4.45 -4.13 3.86
N GLN A 32 -4.17 -4.65 2.66
CA GLN A 32 -4.20 -3.83 1.43
C GLN A 32 -5.62 -3.42 1.04
N ALA A 33 -6.58 -4.33 1.19
CA ALA A 33 -7.99 -4.07 0.92
C ALA A 33 -8.61 -3.10 1.94
N ASP A 34 -8.19 -3.20 3.20
CA ASP A 34 -8.70 -2.39 4.30
C ASP A 34 -7.55 -1.81 5.14
N PRO A 35 -7.16 -0.54 4.88
CA PRO A 35 -6.05 0.12 5.57
C PRO A 35 -6.27 0.30 7.07
N THR A 36 -7.50 0.14 7.57
CA THR A 36 -7.77 0.21 9.01
C THR A 36 -7.13 -0.97 9.76
N LYS A 37 -6.94 -2.11 9.08
CA LYS A 37 -6.28 -3.32 9.62
C LYS A 37 -4.76 -3.20 9.70
N ILE A 38 -4.16 -2.19 9.09
CA ILE A 38 -2.72 -1.99 9.09
C ILE A 38 -2.25 -1.67 10.52
N PRO A 39 -1.23 -2.37 11.06
CA PRO A 39 -0.76 -2.14 12.42
C PRO A 39 -0.26 -0.71 12.64
N GLU A 40 -0.58 -0.12 13.80
CA GLU A 40 -0.17 1.25 14.14
C GLU A 40 1.35 1.49 14.09
N LYS A 41 2.14 0.46 14.37
CA LYS A 41 3.61 0.54 14.25
C LYS A 41 4.06 0.82 12.80
N VAL A 42 3.33 0.30 11.80
CA VAL A 42 3.60 0.56 10.39
C VAL A 42 3.17 1.97 10.04
N LYS A 43 1.97 2.38 10.42
CA LYS A 43 1.46 3.75 10.20
C LYS A 43 2.39 4.82 10.78
N ARG A 44 2.94 4.60 11.98
CA ARG A 44 3.94 5.52 12.56
C ARG A 44 5.19 5.65 11.70
N ARG A 45 5.74 4.54 11.20
CA ARG A 45 6.93 4.56 10.33
C ARG A 45 6.66 5.21 8.97
N LEU A 46 5.44 5.06 8.45
CA LEU A 46 5.02 5.67 7.18
C LEU A 46 5.04 7.20 7.21
N LYS A 47 4.94 7.82 8.40
CA LYS A 47 5.01 9.29 8.56
C LYS A 47 6.34 9.88 8.10
N ASP A 48 7.41 9.09 8.14
CA ASP A 48 8.75 9.52 7.75
C ASP A 48 9.11 9.17 6.30
N VAL A 49 8.20 8.50 5.57
CA VAL A 49 8.44 7.96 4.23
C VAL A 49 7.71 8.78 3.16
N GLY A 50 8.43 9.15 2.10
CA GLY A 50 7.88 9.76 0.90
C GLY A 50 6.98 8.81 0.11
N MET A 51 5.90 9.32 -0.46
CA MET A 51 4.93 8.52 -1.23
C MET A 51 5.59 7.81 -2.42
N GLN A 52 6.56 8.46 -3.06
CA GLN A 52 7.25 7.96 -4.25
C GLN A 52 8.62 7.32 -3.93
N ASP A 53 8.99 7.21 -2.66
CA ASP A 53 10.29 6.64 -2.28
C ASP A 53 10.33 5.13 -2.58
N ALA A 54 11.51 4.65 -2.97
CA ALA A 54 11.83 3.23 -3.08
C ALA A 54 11.99 2.56 -1.70
N ASN A 55 10.95 2.67 -0.86
CA ASN A 55 10.90 2.16 0.49
C ASN A 55 9.90 0.99 0.58
N PRO A 56 10.29 -0.19 1.12
CA PRO A 56 9.38 -1.33 1.25
C PRO A 56 8.10 -1.06 2.05
N LEU A 57 8.09 -0.06 2.93
CA LEU A 57 6.88 0.34 3.65
C LEU A 57 5.76 0.84 2.72
N ASN A 58 6.08 1.36 1.53
CA ASN A 58 5.08 1.77 0.56
C ASN A 58 4.27 0.59 -0.02
N LEU A 59 4.66 -0.68 0.22
CA LEU A 59 3.80 -1.84 -0.08
C LEU A 59 2.45 -1.80 0.67
N PHE A 60 2.40 -1.14 1.83
CA PHE A 60 1.18 -0.89 2.61
C PHE A 60 0.32 0.24 2.04
N ARG A 61 0.79 0.95 1.01
CA ARG A 61 0.07 2.04 0.32
C ARG A 61 -0.36 1.63 -1.10
N ILE A 62 -0.57 0.34 -1.37
CA ILE A 62 -1.14 -0.14 -2.64
C ILE A 62 -2.67 -0.16 -2.50
N THR A 63 -3.29 1.01 -2.46
CA THR A 63 -4.73 1.20 -2.25
C THR A 63 -5.21 2.57 -2.77
N TRP A 64 -6.51 2.70 -3.05
CA TRP A 64 -7.14 3.96 -3.47
C TRP A 64 -7.33 4.96 -2.33
N MET A 65 -7.20 4.50 -1.09
CA MET A 65 -7.43 5.29 0.12
C MET A 65 -6.19 6.04 0.60
N ASN A 66 -5.14 6.16 -0.22
CA ASN A 66 -3.93 6.88 0.19
C ASN A 66 -4.22 8.38 0.33
N GLU A 67 -3.78 8.97 1.44
CA GLU A 67 -3.83 10.43 1.58
C GLU A 67 -2.86 11.08 0.57
N PRO A 68 -3.26 12.14 -0.17
CA PRO A 68 -2.48 12.69 -1.28
C PRO A 68 -1.40 13.67 -0.78
N LYS A 69 -0.53 13.18 0.11
CA LYS A 69 0.62 13.91 0.66
C LYS A 69 1.93 13.35 0.11
N ALA A 70 2.83 14.26 -0.29
CA ALA A 70 4.15 13.89 -0.81
C ALA A 70 4.99 13.08 0.18
N LYS A 71 4.87 13.38 1.48
CA LYS A 71 5.54 12.67 2.58
C LYS A 71 4.61 12.46 3.76
N GLY A 72 4.67 11.28 4.35
CA GLY A 72 3.99 10.98 5.61
C GLY A 72 2.48 10.78 5.54
N GLY A 73 1.88 10.82 4.35
CA GLY A 73 0.45 10.61 4.15
C GLY A 73 -0.01 9.24 4.64
N LEU A 74 -1.11 9.17 5.38
CA LEU A 74 -1.65 7.88 5.81
C LEU A 74 -2.77 7.46 4.86
N TYR A 75 -3.98 7.32 5.39
CA TYR A 75 -5.14 6.85 4.65
C TYR A 75 -6.33 7.77 4.91
N ASN A 76 -7.18 7.95 3.89
CA ASN A 76 -8.44 8.67 3.93
C ASN A 76 -9.56 7.78 3.34
N GLN A 77 -10.71 8.37 3.00
CA GLN A 77 -11.85 7.62 2.42
C GLN A 77 -11.78 7.49 0.88
N GLY A 78 -10.68 7.92 0.27
CA GLY A 78 -10.54 8.06 -1.17
C GLY A 78 -10.17 9.50 -1.57
N ASN A 79 -9.75 9.66 -2.82
CA ASN A 79 -9.43 10.95 -3.41
C ASN A 79 -10.35 11.19 -4.59
N TRP A 80 -11.09 12.29 -4.56
CA TRP A 80 -11.94 12.71 -5.66
C TRP A 80 -11.82 14.22 -5.85
N ILE A 81 -12.06 14.65 -7.08
CA ILE A 81 -12.22 16.04 -7.46
C ILE A 81 -13.59 16.13 -8.08
N GLU A 82 -14.43 17.01 -7.55
CA GLU A 82 -15.73 17.31 -8.10
C GLU A 82 -15.61 18.48 -9.07
N PHE A 83 -16.13 18.30 -10.28
CA PHE A 83 -16.21 19.37 -11.27
C PHE A 83 -17.62 19.96 -11.25
N PRO A 84 -17.75 21.29 -11.15
CA PRO A 84 -19.04 21.93 -11.08
C PRO A 84 -19.76 21.86 -12.44
N SER A 85 -21.10 21.85 -12.43
CA SER A 85 -21.91 21.78 -13.65
C SER A 85 -21.64 22.94 -14.62
N GLU A 86 -21.23 24.11 -14.12
CA GLU A 86 -20.80 25.25 -14.93
C GLU A 86 -19.58 24.95 -15.80
N VAL A 87 -18.74 23.99 -15.41
CA VAL A 87 -17.56 23.53 -16.17
C VAL A 87 -17.90 22.34 -17.07
N THR A 88 -18.77 21.43 -16.62
CA THR A 88 -19.04 20.16 -17.33
C THR A 88 -20.20 20.25 -18.30
N GLY A 89 -21.17 21.15 -18.07
CA GLY A 89 -22.40 21.25 -18.84
C GLY A 89 -23.39 20.10 -18.62
N VAL A 90 -23.18 19.24 -17.61
CA VAL A 90 -24.04 18.09 -17.27
C VAL A 90 -24.76 18.37 -15.95
N SER A 91 -26.09 18.18 -15.93
CA SER A 91 -27.00 18.37 -14.81
C SER A 91 -27.56 17.05 -14.27
#